data_AF-A0A965A998-F1
#
_entry.id   AF-A0A965A998-F1
#
_cell.length_a   1.000
_cell.length_b   1.000
_cell.length_c   1.000
_cell.angle_alpha   90.00
_cell.angle_beta   90.00
_cell.angle_gamma   90.00
#
_symmetry.space_group_name_H-M   'P 1'
#
loop_
_entity.id
_entity.type
_entity.pdbx_description
1 polymer ?
#
loop_
_entity_poly.entity_id
_entity_poly.type
_entity_poly.pdbx_seq_one_letter_code
_entity_poly.pdbx_strand_id
1 'polypeptide(L)'
;MNRYIQQLLSDIKEAEKNVNFPFIEKELSLHDWMSAEAEEASAPIRNLCEWTGITSEMLPPSAMLSTKEIQLVLKALKQMLSAYNCHFVLQTEVPEQLQYEIIRQNLNQEVKVKQWHMHFFNICKPGTSANSCQLGDHCECAFFEALFADKTDEVLTPEEERSRALDIEVQHIKKKYGDDWMKYYPYHLDKAYDDEDGNPHDYGFGDDDDEEDDWWRK
;
A
#
# COMPACT_ATOMS: atom_id res chain seq x y z
N MET A 1 -15.43 15.50 -32.20
CA MET A 1 -15.21 14.26 -31.42
C MET A 1 -15.55 13.11 -32.34
N ASN A 2 -14.66 12.13 -32.48
CA ASN A 2 -14.86 11.01 -33.40
C ASN A 2 -16.14 10.23 -33.06
N ARG A 3 -16.94 9.85 -34.07
CA ARG A 3 -18.21 9.11 -33.89
C ARG A 3 -18.00 7.80 -33.13
N TYR A 4 -16.87 7.14 -33.36
CA TYR A 4 -16.51 5.93 -32.63
C TYR A 4 -16.33 6.18 -31.13
N ILE A 5 -15.66 7.28 -30.75
CA ILE A 5 -15.45 7.65 -29.35
C ILE A 5 -16.76 8.02 -28.66
N GLN A 6 -17.68 8.65 -29.38
CA GLN A 6 -19.03 8.90 -28.86
C GLN A 6 -19.78 7.60 -28.55
N GLN A 7 -19.69 6.61 -29.44
CA GLN A 7 -20.28 5.29 -29.20
C GLN A 7 -19.62 4.61 -28.00
N LEU A 8 -18.29 4.56 -27.96
CA LEU A 8 -17.55 3.96 -26.85
C LEU A 8 -17.91 4.59 -25.51
N LEU A 9 -18.00 5.92 -25.43
CA LEU A 9 -18.43 6.61 -24.20
C LEU A 9 -19.88 6.29 -23.82
N SER A 10 -20.75 6.07 -24.81
CA SER A 10 -22.13 5.60 -24.56
C SER A 10 -22.14 4.19 -24.00
N ASP A 11 -21.36 3.28 -24.58
CA ASP A 11 -21.28 1.88 -24.17
C ASP A 11 -20.70 1.77 -22.74
N ILE A 12 -19.63 2.51 -22.44
CA ILE A 12 -19.06 2.58 -21.07
C ILE A 12 -20.09 3.11 -20.07
N LYS A 13 -20.87 4.13 -20.45
CA LYS A 13 -21.91 4.71 -19.60
C LYS A 13 -23.10 3.78 -19.41
N GLU A 14 -23.40 2.94 -20.39
CA GLU A 14 -24.41 1.89 -20.26
C GLU A 14 -23.95 0.81 -19.29
N ALA A 15 -22.69 0.36 -19.40
CA ALA A 15 -22.08 -0.56 -18.44
C ALA A 15 -22.06 0.00 -17.02
N GLU A 16 -21.72 1.28 -16.84
CA GLU A 16 -21.75 1.98 -15.55
C GLU A 16 -23.14 2.00 -14.90
N LYS A 17 -24.22 2.06 -15.70
CA LYS A 17 -25.60 2.10 -15.18
C LYS A 17 -26.18 0.72 -14.93
N ASN A 18 -25.83 -0.25 -15.78
CA ASN A 18 -26.37 -1.60 -15.75
C ASN A 18 -25.45 -2.53 -14.98
N VAL A 19 -25.00 -2.10 -13.81
CA VAL A 19 -24.15 -2.89 -12.93
C VAL A 19 -24.92 -4.13 -12.49
N ASN A 20 -24.39 -5.29 -12.81
CA ASN A 20 -24.99 -6.58 -12.48
C ASN A 20 -24.18 -7.26 -11.38
N PHE A 21 -24.52 -6.97 -10.12
CA PHE A 21 -23.94 -7.68 -8.98
C PHE A 21 -24.85 -8.83 -8.54
N PRO A 22 -24.28 -9.99 -8.15
CA PRO A 22 -25.06 -11.11 -7.65
C PRO A 22 -25.73 -10.85 -6.29
N PHE A 23 -25.49 -9.69 -5.66
CA PHE A 23 -26.01 -9.31 -4.35
C PHE A 23 -26.86 -8.03 -4.36
N ILE A 24 -27.16 -7.42 -5.53
CA ILE A 24 -27.95 -6.17 -5.63
C ILE A 24 -29.33 -6.25 -4.97
N GLU A 25 -29.93 -7.44 -4.93
CA GLU A 25 -31.28 -7.63 -4.40
C GLU A 25 -31.33 -7.79 -2.87
N LYS A 26 -30.19 -7.96 -2.20
CA LYS A 26 -30.14 -8.13 -0.74
C LYS A 26 -29.93 -6.77 -0.07
N GLU A 27 -30.84 -6.41 0.82
CA GLU A 27 -30.67 -5.24 1.70
C GLU A 27 -29.41 -5.46 2.55
N LEU A 28 -28.50 -4.47 2.56
CA LEU A 28 -27.24 -4.56 3.29
C LEU A 28 -27.50 -4.57 4.79
N SER A 29 -27.39 -5.74 5.42
CA SER A 29 -27.49 -5.90 6.86
C SER A 29 -26.10 -5.93 7.48
N LEU A 30 -25.83 -5.07 8.47
CA LEU A 30 -24.57 -5.11 9.23
C LEU A 30 -24.32 -6.45 9.92
N HIS A 31 -25.38 -7.24 10.15
CA HIS A 31 -25.25 -8.59 10.69
C HIS A 31 -24.68 -9.61 9.70
N ASP A 32 -24.72 -9.30 8.41
CA ASP A 32 -24.13 -10.11 7.32
C ASP A 32 -22.71 -9.65 6.96
N TRP A 33 -22.12 -8.75 7.76
CA TRP A 33 -20.74 -8.31 7.57
C TRP A 33 -19.78 -9.50 7.65
N MET A 34 -18.93 -9.62 6.64
CA MET A 34 -17.89 -10.64 6.56
C MET A 34 -16.52 -9.99 6.79
N SER A 35 -15.53 -10.76 7.27
CA SER A 35 -14.14 -10.28 7.29
C SER A 35 -13.59 -10.17 5.87
N ALA A 36 -12.51 -9.39 5.69
CA ALA A 36 -11.86 -9.22 4.40
C ALA A 36 -11.38 -10.55 3.80
N GLU A 37 -10.83 -11.44 4.63
CA GLU A 37 -10.33 -12.75 4.19
C GLU A 37 -11.47 -13.68 3.78
N ALA A 38 -12.57 -13.68 4.54
CA ALA A 38 -13.73 -14.51 4.23
C ALA A 38 -14.39 -14.06 2.92
N GLU A 39 -14.54 -12.74 2.72
CA GLU A 39 -15.10 -12.21 1.48
C GLU A 39 -14.16 -12.45 0.28
N GLU A 40 -12.85 -12.30 0.46
CA GLU A 40 -11.86 -12.60 -0.58
C GLU A 40 -11.96 -14.05 -1.07
N ALA A 41 -12.28 -15.00 -0.18
CA ALA A 41 -12.45 -16.41 -0.52
C ALA A 41 -13.78 -16.71 -1.22
N SER A 42 -14.87 -16.00 -0.90
CA SER A 42 -16.22 -16.29 -1.41
C SER A 42 -16.68 -15.39 -2.55
N ALA A 43 -16.01 -14.26 -2.80
CA ALA A 43 -16.44 -13.27 -3.78
C ALA A 43 -16.47 -13.85 -5.21
N PRO A 44 -17.49 -13.51 -6.00
CA PRO A 44 -17.60 -13.95 -7.39
C PRO A 44 -16.43 -13.42 -8.22
N ILE A 45 -15.73 -14.33 -8.88
CA ILE A 45 -14.63 -14.02 -9.80
C ILE A 45 -15.16 -14.12 -11.22
N ARG A 46 -15.00 -13.06 -12.01
CA ARG A 46 -15.16 -13.11 -13.48
C ARG A 46 -14.19 -12.15 -14.13
N ASN A 47 -14.02 -12.28 -15.44
CA ASN A 47 -13.23 -11.32 -16.19
C ASN A 47 -13.92 -9.96 -16.21
N LEU A 48 -13.17 -8.87 -16.07
CA LEU A 48 -13.74 -7.52 -16.10
C LEU A 48 -14.41 -7.19 -17.44
N CYS A 49 -13.92 -7.73 -18.56
CA CYS A 49 -14.58 -7.59 -19.86
C CYS A 49 -15.96 -8.26 -19.85
N GLU A 50 -16.14 -9.37 -19.14
CA GLU A 50 -17.43 -10.05 -19.02
C GLU A 50 -18.39 -9.30 -18.09
N TRP A 51 -17.87 -8.71 -17.01
CA TRP A 51 -18.65 -7.89 -16.10
C TRP A 51 -19.22 -6.63 -16.77
N THR A 52 -18.41 -5.98 -17.61
CA THR A 52 -18.71 -4.67 -18.21
C THR A 52 -19.24 -4.77 -19.64
N GLY A 53 -18.97 -5.87 -20.34
CA GLY A 53 -19.21 -6.01 -21.78
C GLY A 53 -18.22 -5.25 -22.67
N ILE A 54 -17.24 -4.55 -22.09
CA ILE A 54 -16.24 -3.75 -22.81
C ILE A 54 -14.95 -4.58 -22.95
N THR A 55 -14.51 -4.82 -24.19
CA THR A 55 -13.26 -5.55 -24.45
C THR A 55 -12.08 -4.59 -24.68
N SER A 56 -10.86 -5.06 -24.45
CA SER A 56 -9.64 -4.28 -24.75
C SER A 56 -9.51 -3.88 -26.22
N GLU A 57 -10.14 -4.61 -27.13
CA GLU A 57 -10.17 -4.33 -28.58
C GLU A 57 -11.08 -3.15 -28.93
N MET A 58 -12.12 -2.91 -28.11
CA MET A 58 -12.97 -1.71 -28.22
C MET A 58 -12.27 -0.44 -27.74
N LEU A 59 -11.13 -0.57 -27.05
CA LEU A 59 -10.32 0.56 -26.60
C LEU A 59 -9.22 0.85 -27.62
N PRO A 60 -9.28 1.98 -28.35
CA PRO A 60 -8.28 2.29 -29.36
C PRO A 60 -6.91 2.57 -28.72
N PRO A 61 -5.79 2.28 -29.40
CA PRO A 61 -4.47 2.64 -28.90
C PRO A 61 -4.37 4.13 -28.59
N SER A 62 -3.64 4.49 -27.53
CA SER A 62 -3.46 5.89 -27.09
C SER A 62 -2.95 6.81 -28.21
N ALA A 63 -2.10 6.31 -29.11
CA ALA A 63 -1.59 7.05 -30.27
C ALA A 63 -2.67 7.49 -31.29
N MET A 64 -3.86 6.88 -31.27
CA MET A 64 -4.97 7.21 -32.17
C MET A 64 -5.95 8.23 -31.57
N LEU A 65 -5.74 8.64 -30.32
CA LEU A 65 -6.61 9.53 -29.59
C LEU A 65 -5.97 10.89 -29.39
N SER A 66 -6.77 11.96 -29.45
CA SER A 66 -6.32 13.26 -28.95
C SER A 66 -6.27 13.26 -27.42
N THR A 67 -5.45 14.14 -26.82
CA THR A 67 -5.35 14.30 -25.35
C THR A 67 -6.72 14.50 -24.69
N LYS A 68 -7.60 15.29 -25.32
CA LYS A 68 -8.97 15.53 -24.85
C LYS A 68 -9.83 14.27 -24.89
N GLU A 69 -9.68 13.43 -25.91
CA GLU A 69 -10.41 12.17 -26.02
C GLU A 69 -9.89 11.16 -24.99
N ILE A 70 -8.58 11.08 -24.77
CA ILE A 70 -7.98 10.26 -23.71
C ILE A 70 -8.55 10.65 -22.35
N GLN A 71 -8.60 11.95 -22.04
CA GLN A 71 -9.17 12.46 -20.78
C GLN A 71 -10.62 12.04 -20.58
N LEU A 72 -11.44 12.17 -21.61
CA LEU A 72 -12.86 11.81 -21.54
C LEU A 72 -13.05 10.31 -21.35
N VAL A 73 -12.34 9.49 -22.13
CA VAL A 73 -12.43 8.03 -22.05
C VAL A 73 -11.87 7.52 -20.72
N LEU A 74 -10.71 8.02 -20.29
CA LEU A 74 -10.11 7.68 -19.00
C LEU A 74 -11.05 8.00 -17.83
N LYS A 75 -11.67 9.18 -17.85
CA LYS A 75 -12.64 9.55 -16.82
C LYS A 75 -13.84 8.59 -16.80
N ALA A 76 -14.40 8.28 -17.96
CA ALA A 76 -15.53 7.35 -18.06
C ALA A 76 -15.15 5.94 -17.59
N LEU A 77 -13.96 5.45 -17.96
CA LEU A 77 -13.44 4.16 -17.51
C LEU A 77 -13.28 4.11 -15.98
N LYS A 78 -12.72 5.15 -15.36
CA LYS A 78 -12.59 5.22 -13.89
C LYS A 78 -13.95 5.24 -13.19
N GLN A 79 -14.93 5.93 -13.75
CA GLN A 79 -16.30 5.97 -13.22
C GLN A 79 -16.96 4.59 -13.31
N MET A 80 -16.86 3.93 -14.48
CA MET A 80 -17.33 2.56 -14.66
C MET A 80 -16.64 1.60 -13.68
N LEU A 81 -15.32 1.62 -13.59
CA LEU A 81 -14.55 0.80 -12.66
C LEU A 81 -14.99 0.99 -11.20
N SER A 82 -15.22 2.25 -10.78
CA SER A 82 -15.75 2.57 -9.46
C SER A 82 -17.17 2.04 -9.24
N ALA A 83 -18.02 2.02 -10.27
CA ALA A 83 -19.37 1.47 -10.17
C ALA A 83 -19.37 -0.05 -9.92
N TYR A 84 -18.31 -0.75 -10.36
CA TYR A 84 -18.06 -2.17 -10.08
C TYR A 84 -17.23 -2.42 -8.81
N ASN A 85 -17.04 -1.42 -7.94
CA ASN A 85 -16.20 -1.49 -6.73
C ASN A 85 -14.73 -1.93 -7.03
N CYS A 86 -14.22 -1.61 -8.22
CA CYS A 86 -12.87 -1.93 -8.68
C CYS A 86 -12.08 -0.63 -8.88
N HIS A 87 -11.53 -0.07 -7.81
CA HIS A 87 -10.98 1.29 -7.85
C HIS A 87 -9.61 1.33 -8.52
N PHE A 88 -9.44 2.24 -9.48
CA PHE A 88 -8.13 2.56 -10.07
C PHE A 88 -7.46 3.66 -9.26
N VAL A 89 -6.48 3.28 -8.43
CA VAL A 89 -5.77 4.19 -7.51
C VAL A 89 -4.27 4.13 -7.80
N LEU A 90 -3.65 5.32 -7.84
CA LEU A 90 -2.22 5.52 -7.99
C LEU A 90 -1.77 6.45 -6.86
N GLN A 91 -0.61 6.21 -6.24
CA GLN A 91 -0.12 7.07 -5.15
C GLN A 91 0.65 8.28 -5.70
N THR A 92 1.21 8.15 -6.91
CA THR A 92 1.95 9.19 -7.62
C THR A 92 1.19 9.78 -8.80
N GLU A 93 1.61 10.97 -9.23
CA GLU A 93 1.07 11.61 -10.44
C GLU A 93 1.63 10.90 -11.68
N VAL A 94 0.75 10.19 -12.38
CA VAL A 94 1.07 9.46 -13.61
C VAL A 94 0.41 10.15 -14.81
N PRO A 95 1.09 10.31 -15.95
CA PRO A 95 0.47 10.89 -17.15
C PRO A 95 -0.79 10.14 -17.57
N GLU A 96 -1.87 10.87 -17.89
CA GLU A 96 -3.18 10.28 -18.24
C GLU A 96 -3.11 9.32 -19.43
N GLN A 97 -2.23 9.60 -20.40
CA GLN A 97 -1.99 8.71 -21.53
C GLN A 97 -1.47 7.33 -21.07
N LEU A 98 -0.60 7.31 -20.07
CA LEU A 98 -0.06 6.08 -19.50
C LEU A 98 -1.11 5.36 -18.65
N GLN A 99 -1.89 6.10 -17.86
CA GLN A 99 -3.01 5.54 -17.10
C GLN A 99 -4.02 4.84 -18.01
N TYR A 100 -4.39 5.48 -19.13
CA TYR A 100 -5.29 4.91 -20.12
C TYR A 100 -4.73 3.61 -20.72
N GLU A 101 -3.45 3.60 -21.10
CA GLU A 101 -2.81 2.43 -21.70
C GLU A 101 -2.75 1.26 -20.72
N ILE A 102 -2.46 1.51 -19.44
CA ILE A 102 -2.48 0.51 -18.38
C ILE A 102 -3.87 -0.11 -18.22
N ILE A 103 -4.92 0.72 -18.12
CA ILE A 103 -6.30 0.22 -18.00
C ILE A 103 -6.65 -0.63 -19.22
N ARG A 104 -6.32 -0.14 -20.43
CA ARG A 104 -6.60 -0.84 -21.68
C ARG A 104 -5.95 -2.23 -21.72
N GLN A 105 -4.67 -2.33 -21.35
CA GLN A 105 -3.91 -3.57 -21.41
C GLN A 105 -4.29 -4.58 -20.32
N ASN A 106 -4.70 -4.09 -19.15
CA ASN A 106 -5.11 -4.91 -18.02
C ASN A 106 -6.63 -5.05 -17.90
N LEU A 107 -7.42 -4.58 -18.86
CA LEU A 107 -8.88 -4.72 -18.82
C LEU A 107 -9.30 -6.20 -18.84
N ASN A 108 -8.51 -7.05 -19.51
CA ASN A 108 -8.71 -8.50 -19.54
C ASN A 108 -8.13 -9.18 -18.28
N GLN A 109 -8.45 -8.66 -17.09
CA GLN A 109 -8.07 -9.27 -15.82
C GLN A 109 -9.27 -9.87 -15.10
N GLU A 110 -9.03 -10.87 -14.27
CA GLU A 110 -10.03 -11.39 -13.35
C GLU A 110 -10.24 -10.40 -12.20
N VAL A 111 -11.50 -10.07 -11.93
CA VAL A 111 -11.89 -9.13 -10.89
C VAL A 111 -12.89 -9.80 -9.97
N LYS A 112 -12.62 -9.66 -8.67
CA LYS A 112 -13.55 -10.06 -7.62
C LYS A 112 -14.43 -8.88 -7.27
N VAL A 113 -15.74 -9.05 -7.46
CA VAL A 113 -16.70 -8.04 -7.04
C VAL A 113 -17.07 -8.31 -5.59
N LYS A 114 -16.63 -7.41 -4.71
CA LYS A 114 -16.87 -7.46 -3.26
C LYS A 114 -18.07 -6.60 -2.87
N GLN A 115 -18.80 -7.05 -1.85
CA GLN A 115 -19.96 -6.37 -1.29
C GLN A 115 -19.58 -5.44 -0.14
N TRP A 116 -18.62 -5.85 0.70
CA TRP A 116 -18.27 -5.16 1.95
C TRP A 116 -16.96 -4.38 1.86
N HIS A 117 -15.94 -4.95 1.21
CA HIS A 117 -14.62 -4.32 1.11
C HIS A 117 -14.36 -3.74 -0.27
N MET A 118 -13.48 -2.75 -0.34
CA MET A 118 -13.02 -2.20 -1.61
C MET A 118 -12.14 -3.21 -2.32
N HIS A 119 -12.30 -3.30 -3.65
CA HIS A 119 -11.35 -3.98 -4.50
C HIS A 119 -10.62 -2.96 -5.37
N PHE A 120 -9.36 -3.24 -5.70
CA PHE A 120 -8.50 -2.35 -6.46
C PHE A 120 -8.17 -2.98 -7.81
N PHE A 121 -8.11 -2.14 -8.84
CA PHE A 121 -7.70 -2.56 -10.18
C PHE A 121 -6.22 -2.94 -10.17
N ASN A 122 -5.89 -4.15 -10.64
CA ASN A 122 -4.48 -4.56 -10.68
C ASN A 122 -3.77 -3.86 -11.83
N ILE A 123 -2.82 -3.01 -11.47
CA ILE A 123 -1.94 -2.30 -12.40
C ILE A 123 -0.74 -3.16 -12.78
N CYS A 124 -0.19 -3.88 -11.81
CA CYS A 124 0.98 -4.74 -11.98
C CYS A 124 0.57 -6.19 -12.14
N LYS A 125 1.25 -6.91 -13.05
CA LYS A 125 1.12 -8.37 -13.14
C LYS A 125 2.07 -9.03 -12.14
N PRO A 126 1.65 -10.10 -11.44
CA PRO A 126 2.52 -10.82 -10.53
C PRO A 126 3.77 -11.33 -11.27
N GLY A 127 4.93 -11.19 -10.64
CA GLY A 127 6.23 -11.59 -11.23
C GLY A 127 6.85 -10.57 -12.19
N THR A 128 6.27 -9.38 -12.36
CA THR A 128 6.90 -8.29 -13.13
C THR A 128 8.01 -7.65 -12.30
N SER A 129 9.25 -7.65 -12.79
CA SER A 129 10.34 -6.92 -12.12
C SER A 129 10.14 -5.42 -12.23
N ALA A 130 10.59 -4.66 -11.23
CA ALA A 130 10.47 -3.21 -11.20
C ALA A 130 10.92 -2.51 -12.50
N ASN A 131 12.07 -2.91 -13.05
CA ASN A 131 12.65 -2.34 -14.27
C ASN A 131 11.87 -2.68 -15.55
N SER A 132 10.93 -3.63 -15.50
CA SER A 132 10.07 -4.01 -16.63
C SER A 132 8.62 -3.56 -16.47
N CYS A 133 8.33 -2.78 -15.42
CA CYS A 133 7.00 -2.28 -15.16
C CYS A 133 6.54 -1.31 -16.25
N GLN A 134 5.27 -1.41 -16.64
CA GLN A 134 4.66 -0.52 -17.63
C GLN A 134 4.60 0.94 -17.17
N LEU A 135 4.59 1.16 -15.85
CA LEU A 135 4.66 2.50 -15.28
C LEU A 135 6.03 3.17 -15.51
N GLY A 136 7.07 2.42 -15.87
CA GLY A 136 8.43 2.93 -16.09
C GLY A 136 8.93 3.70 -14.87
N ASP A 137 9.35 4.94 -15.09
CA ASP A 137 9.85 5.85 -14.03
C ASP A 137 8.78 6.23 -13.00
N HIS A 138 7.50 6.01 -13.31
CA HIS A 138 6.39 6.21 -12.38
C HIS A 138 6.08 4.95 -11.54
N CYS A 139 6.91 3.90 -11.63
CA CYS A 139 6.74 2.68 -10.85
C CYS A 139 7.24 2.86 -9.41
N GLU A 140 6.32 2.85 -8.45
CA GLU A 140 6.66 2.93 -7.02
C GLU A 140 7.41 1.69 -6.53
N CYS A 141 7.18 0.51 -7.11
CA CYS A 141 7.94 -0.69 -6.76
C CYS A 141 9.44 -0.51 -7.02
N ALA A 142 9.82 0.15 -8.12
CA ALA A 142 11.21 0.47 -8.42
C ALA A 142 11.80 1.45 -7.40
N PHE A 143 11.02 2.45 -6.99
CA PHE A 143 11.42 3.38 -5.95
C PHE A 143 11.66 2.68 -4.61
N PHE A 144 10.74 1.82 -4.17
CA PHE A 144 10.89 1.09 -2.92
C PHE A 144 12.01 0.06 -2.98
N GLU A 145 12.16 -0.69 -4.07
CA GLU A 145 13.31 -1.58 -4.25
C GLU A 145 14.63 -0.82 -4.13
N ALA A 146 14.75 0.35 -4.75
CA ALA A 146 15.93 1.19 -4.62
C ALA A 146 16.11 1.75 -3.19
N LEU A 147 15.03 2.18 -2.53
CA LEU A 147 15.05 2.70 -1.16
C LEU A 147 15.47 1.62 -0.14
N PHE A 148 15.05 0.39 -0.37
CA PHE A 148 15.36 -0.75 0.49
C PHE A 148 16.55 -1.59 0.01
N ALA A 149 17.19 -1.27 -1.12
CA ALA A 149 18.33 -2.01 -1.64
C ALA A 149 19.50 -2.07 -0.63
N ASP A 150 19.70 -1.00 0.13
CA ASP A 150 20.72 -0.89 1.18
C ASP A 150 20.20 -1.30 2.57
N LYS A 151 18.90 -1.58 2.68
CA LYS A 151 18.26 -2.10 3.90
C LYS A 151 18.33 -3.61 3.80
N THR A 152 19.49 -4.15 4.18
CA THR A 152 19.59 -5.59 4.40
C THR A 152 18.55 -5.97 5.46
N ASP A 153 17.66 -6.92 5.14
CA ASP A 153 17.00 -7.77 6.13
C ASP A 153 18.09 -8.66 6.78
N GLU A 154 19.12 -8.05 7.33
CA GLU A 154 20.01 -8.70 8.26
C GLU A 154 19.12 -9.04 9.46
N VAL A 155 18.73 -10.31 9.52
CA VAL A 155 18.23 -10.92 10.74
C VAL A 155 19.40 -10.93 11.70
N LEU A 156 19.61 -9.78 12.33
CA LEU A 156 20.56 -9.64 13.42
C LEU A 156 20.03 -10.51 14.54
N THR A 157 20.90 -11.32 15.10
CA THR A 157 20.58 -11.98 16.36
C THR A 157 20.26 -10.91 17.42
N PRO A 158 19.47 -11.23 18.47
CA PRO A 158 19.22 -10.28 19.56
C PRO A 158 20.48 -9.74 20.25
N GLU A 159 21.64 -10.34 20.02
CA GLU A 159 22.95 -9.87 20.49
C GLU A 159 23.57 -8.86 19.53
N GLU A 160 23.48 -9.09 18.22
CA GLU A 160 23.92 -8.16 17.18
C GLU A 160 23.04 -6.89 17.14
N GLU A 161 21.73 -7.02 17.34
CA GLU A 161 20.82 -5.87 17.48
C GLU A 161 21.20 -4.99 18.67
N ARG A 162 21.49 -5.62 19.82
CA ARG A 162 21.91 -4.90 21.03
C ARG A 162 23.27 -4.21 20.86
N SER A 163 24.24 -4.89 20.25
CA SER A 163 25.55 -4.31 19.95
C SER A 163 25.43 -3.09 19.04
N ARG A 164 24.60 -3.20 17.98
CA ARG A 164 24.35 -2.09 17.05
C ARG A 164 23.62 -0.93 17.71
N ALA A 165 22.66 -1.20 18.59
CA ALA A 165 21.97 -0.18 19.38
C ALA A 165 22.94 0.56 20.31
N LEU A 166 23.81 -0.18 21.03
CA LEU A 166 24.85 0.37 21.88
C LEU A 166 25.78 1.31 21.09
N ASP A 167 26.27 0.87 19.93
CA ASP A 167 27.17 1.67 19.08
C ASP A 167 26.51 2.98 18.61
N ILE A 168 25.24 2.93 18.20
CA ILE A 168 24.48 4.10 17.76
C ILE A 168 24.31 5.09 18.91
N GLU A 169 23.95 4.59 20.09
CA GLU A 169 23.71 5.43 21.26
C GLU A 169 25.01 6.05 21.78
N VAL A 170 26.09 5.29 21.85
CA VAL A 170 27.43 5.79 22.17
C VAL A 170 27.86 6.89 21.20
N GLN A 171 27.64 6.73 19.89
CA GLN A 171 27.94 7.78 18.91
C GLN A 171 27.09 9.04 19.12
N HIS A 172 25.80 8.88 19.41
CA HIS A 172 24.91 9.99 19.69
C HIS A 172 25.37 10.78 20.93
N ILE A 173 25.72 10.07 22.00
CA ILE A 173 26.13 10.66 23.29
C ILE A 173 27.49 11.33 23.17
N LYS A 174 28.46 10.72 22.46
CA LYS A 174 29.75 11.36 22.11
C LYS A 174 29.55 12.67 21.37
N LYS A 175 28.64 12.69 20.39
CA LYS A 175 28.35 13.90 19.61
C LYS A 175 27.67 14.99 20.45
N LYS A 176 26.83 14.61 21.41
CA LYS A 176 26.04 15.54 22.22
C LYS A 176 26.81 16.12 23.41
N TYR A 177 27.64 15.32 24.07
CA TYR A 177 28.29 15.68 25.34
C TYR A 177 29.83 15.80 25.25
N GLY A 178 30.43 15.55 24.08
CA GLY A 178 31.87 15.77 23.87
C GLY A 178 32.71 14.89 24.79
N ASP A 179 33.62 15.50 25.57
CA ASP A 179 34.53 14.79 26.46
C ASP A 179 33.85 14.17 27.68
N ASP A 180 32.67 14.67 28.08
CA ASP A 180 31.91 14.22 29.27
C ASP A 180 30.92 13.08 28.95
N TRP A 181 30.96 12.53 27.73
CA TRP A 181 30.00 11.54 27.24
C TRP A 181 29.94 10.25 28.08
N MET A 182 31.04 9.85 28.73
CA MET A 182 31.10 8.64 29.58
C MET A 182 30.17 8.71 30.79
N LYS A 183 29.82 9.91 31.27
CA LYS A 183 28.84 10.08 32.35
C LYS A 183 27.44 9.57 31.97
N TYR A 184 27.15 9.58 30.67
CA TYR A 184 25.85 9.21 30.11
C TYR A 184 25.93 7.89 29.33
N TYR A 185 27.01 7.11 29.48
CA TYR A 185 27.18 5.87 28.74
C TYR A 185 26.00 4.92 28.99
N PRO A 186 25.44 4.27 27.95
CA PRO A 186 24.29 3.39 28.10
C PRO A 186 24.73 2.01 28.62
N TYR A 187 25.15 1.96 29.90
CA TYR A 187 25.69 0.78 30.56
C TYR A 187 24.74 -0.43 30.52
N HIS A 188 23.43 -0.19 30.52
CA HIS A 188 22.39 -1.22 30.40
C HIS A 188 22.37 -1.97 29.05
N LEU A 189 23.10 -1.48 28.04
CA LEU A 189 23.25 -2.11 26.73
C LEU A 189 24.60 -2.82 26.55
N ASP A 190 25.55 -2.61 27.47
CA ASP A 190 26.90 -3.18 27.39
C ASP A 190 27.01 -4.49 28.17
N LYS A 191 27.04 -5.61 27.45
CA LYS A 191 27.14 -6.96 28.02
C LYS A 191 28.49 -7.23 28.69
N ALA A 192 29.53 -6.48 28.35
CA ALA A 192 30.88 -6.64 28.88
C ALA A 192 31.16 -5.68 30.05
N TYR A 193 30.20 -4.82 30.40
CA TYR A 193 30.33 -3.94 31.55
C TYR A 193 30.02 -4.70 32.83
N ASP A 194 31.09 -5.09 33.52
CA ASP A 194 31.10 -5.56 34.89
C ASP A 194 31.54 -4.36 35.73
N ASP A 195 30.60 -3.67 36.39
CA ASP A 195 31.03 -2.77 37.45
C ASP A 195 31.59 -3.70 38.54
N GLU A 196 32.90 -3.70 38.77
CA GLU A 196 33.59 -4.66 39.65
C GLU A 196 33.02 -4.74 41.09
N ASP A 197 31.99 -3.95 41.43
CA ASP A 197 31.24 -3.91 42.68
C ASP A 197 29.80 -4.48 42.60
N GLY A 198 29.32 -4.94 41.43
CA GLY A 198 28.05 -5.65 41.27
C GLY A 198 26.80 -4.87 41.70
N ASN A 199 26.80 -3.55 41.57
CA ASN A 199 25.64 -2.75 41.91
C ASN A 199 24.77 -2.55 40.65
N PRO A 200 23.54 -3.09 40.59
CA PRO A 200 22.59 -2.63 39.58
C PRO A 200 22.44 -1.12 39.80
N HIS A 201 22.77 -0.32 38.78
CA HIS A 201 22.82 1.13 38.87
C HIS A 201 21.61 1.70 39.64
N ASP A 202 21.89 2.25 40.82
CA ASP A 202 21.09 3.31 41.41
C ASP A 202 21.15 4.48 40.42
N TYR A 203 20.02 4.73 39.76
CA TYR A 203 19.87 5.77 38.74
C TYR A 203 19.97 7.19 39.33
N GLY A 204 20.26 7.35 40.64
CA GLY A 204 20.21 8.64 41.30
C GLY A 204 18.81 9.26 41.26
N PHE A 205 17.79 8.44 41.01
CA PHE A 205 16.45 8.71 41.51
C PHE A 205 16.52 8.34 42.97
N GLY A 206 16.98 9.29 43.80
CA GLY A 206 17.00 9.10 45.24
C GLY A 206 15.64 8.63 45.72
N ASP A 207 15.65 7.72 46.69
CA ASP A 207 14.51 7.33 47.52
C ASP A 207 13.99 8.53 48.35
N ASP A 208 13.63 9.61 47.69
CA ASP A 208 12.95 10.75 48.29
C ASP A 208 11.52 10.78 47.71
N ASP A 209 10.63 10.18 48.50
CA ASP A 209 9.22 10.55 48.66
C ASP A 209 8.27 10.39 47.46
N ASP A 210 7.48 9.31 47.45
CA ASP A 210 6.10 9.37 47.97
C ASP A 210 5.33 8.08 47.66
N GLU A 211 4.90 7.43 48.75
CA GLU A 211 3.90 6.39 48.80
C GLU A 211 2.55 6.89 48.23
N GLU A 212 1.74 5.98 47.69
CA GLU A 212 0.34 6.15 47.25
C GLU A 212 0.09 6.59 45.79
N ASP A 213 0.10 5.64 44.84
CA ASP A 213 -1.05 5.45 43.92
C ASP A 213 -0.90 4.21 43.00
N ASP A 214 -1.18 3.03 43.57
CA ASP A 214 -1.37 1.77 42.83
C ASP A 214 -2.78 1.74 42.17
N TRP A 215 -3.01 2.61 41.19
CA TRP A 215 -4.31 2.78 40.51
C TRP A 215 -4.72 1.60 39.60
N TRP A 216 -3.78 0.71 39.25
CA TRP A 216 -4.01 -0.44 38.35
C TRP A 216 -4.50 -1.72 39.05
N ARG A 217 -4.65 -1.72 40.38
CA ARG A 217 -5.10 -2.90 41.15
C ARG A 217 -6.62 -3.04 41.31
N LYS A 218 -7.43 -2.44 40.43
CA LYS A 218 -8.90 -2.59 40.44
C LYS A 218 -9.44 -3.16 39.15
#